data_AF-A0A6J8EVN7-F1
#
_entry.id   AF-A0A6J8EVN7-F1
#
_cell.length_a   1.000
_cell.length_b   1.000
_cell.length_c   1.000
_cell.angle_alpha   90.00
_cell.angle_beta   90.00
_cell.angle_gamma   90.00
#
_symmetry.space_group_name_H-M   'P 1'
#
loop_
_entity.id
_entity.type
_entity.pdbx_description
1 polymer ?
#
loop_
_entity_poly.entity_id
_entity_poly.type
_entity_poly.pdbx_seq_one_letter_code
_entity_poly.pdbx_strand_id
1 'polypeptide(L)'
;MRLNRIEWLNNCNCHDIKCDVFNHYKQAKRAFRDAQRSAIDEYESSIVQKTENDIDVDQKSVWIILNKRKQKSHTCTALKKDGTLFTDTSNDLMSIWYDHFQNVFSRSVFSEPDRETYISDRVSTIREIYRTLNEEDDVQFSYSDVIHICSHLKNNKACGHDRIAYEHIKYGGKLYS
;
A
#
# COMPACT_ATOMS: atom_id res chain seq x y z
N MET A 1 18.35 -12.05 57.87
CA MET A 1 19.31 -11.58 58.91
C MET A 1 19.31 -10.07 58.93
N ARG A 2 18.65 -9.45 59.91
CA ARG A 2 18.71 -8.00 60.16
C ARG A 2 19.79 -7.77 61.22
N LEU A 3 21.04 -7.55 60.81
CA LEU A 3 22.05 -7.06 61.73
C LEU A 3 21.65 -5.62 62.15
N ASN A 4 21.61 -5.39 63.46
CA ASN A 4 21.19 -4.13 64.04
C ASN A 4 22.11 -3.00 63.53
N ARG A 5 21.53 -2.00 62.89
CA ARG A 5 22.23 -0.78 62.39
C ARG A 5 23.13 -0.13 63.46
N ILE A 6 22.81 -0.34 64.73
CA ILE A 6 23.53 0.17 65.89
C ILE A 6 24.84 -0.60 66.15
N GLU A 7 24.87 -1.92 66.01
CA GLU A 7 26.13 -2.69 66.09
C GLU A 7 27.07 -2.36 64.93
N TRP A 8 26.51 -2.05 63.75
CA TRP A 8 27.27 -1.64 62.56
C TRP A 8 28.01 -0.30 62.75
N LEU A 9 27.38 0.65 63.46
CA LEU A 9 28.01 1.95 63.76
C LEU A 9 29.09 1.85 64.85
N ASN A 10 28.96 0.88 65.77
CA ASN A 10 29.85 0.77 66.92
C ASN A 10 31.13 -0.05 66.66
N ASN A 11 31.12 -0.99 65.70
CA ASN A 11 32.23 -1.91 65.46
C ASN A 11 33.11 -1.57 64.24
N CYS A 12 32.79 -0.52 63.48
CA CYS A 12 33.57 -0.13 62.31
C CYS A 12 33.95 1.34 62.41
N ASN A 13 35.25 1.62 62.49
CA ASN A 13 35.80 2.96 62.41
C ASN A 13 35.59 3.44 60.95
N CYS A 14 34.42 4.02 60.68
CA CYS A 14 33.77 4.09 59.37
C CYS A 14 34.41 5.06 58.36
N HIS A 15 35.61 5.56 58.66
CA HIS A 15 36.41 6.41 57.79
C HIS A 15 37.58 5.69 57.11
N ASP A 16 37.86 4.42 57.45
CA ASP A 16 38.94 3.68 56.79
C ASP A 16 38.46 3.10 55.44
N ILE A 17 39.09 3.57 54.35
CA ILE A 17 38.78 3.21 52.95
C ILE A 17 38.95 1.70 52.69
N LYS A 18 39.68 0.99 53.55
CA LYS A 18 39.93 -0.45 53.45
C LYS A 18 38.87 -1.33 54.14
N CYS A 19 37.80 -0.75 54.67
CA CYS A 19 36.74 -1.53 55.30
C CYS A 19 35.87 -2.24 54.24
N ASP A 20 36.06 -3.55 54.08
CA ASP A 20 35.30 -4.39 53.14
C ASP A 20 33.78 -4.28 53.33
N VAL A 21 33.31 -4.10 54.56
CA VAL A 21 31.89 -3.94 54.88
C VAL A 21 31.32 -2.65 54.28
N PHE A 22 32.08 -1.55 54.30
CA PHE A 22 31.67 -0.28 53.69
C PHE A 22 31.63 -0.37 52.16
N ASN A 23 32.56 -1.11 51.57
CA ASN A 23 32.58 -1.38 50.13
C ASN A 23 31.38 -2.23 49.71
N HIS A 24 31.04 -3.29 50.45
CA HIS A 24 29.83 -4.09 50.23
C HIS A 24 28.55 -3.24 50.32
N TYR A 25 28.44 -2.37 51.33
CA TYR A 25 27.30 -1.46 51.44
C TYR A 25 27.18 -0.52 50.22
N LYS A 26 28.30 0.07 49.77
CA LYS A 26 28.32 0.94 48.58
C LYS A 26 27.91 0.18 47.32
N GLN A 27 28.41 -1.04 47.14
CA GLN A 27 28.06 -1.89 46.01
C GLN A 27 26.58 -2.27 46.03
N ALA A 28 26.05 -2.70 47.19
CA ALA A 28 24.64 -3.00 47.35
C ALA A 28 23.75 -1.78 47.06
N LYS A 29 24.16 -0.58 47.51
CA LYS A 29 23.44 0.67 47.23
C LYS A 29 23.46 1.05 45.74
N ARG A 30 24.57 0.80 45.04
CA ARG A 30 24.66 0.97 43.59
C ARG A 30 23.76 -0.03 42.87
N ALA A 31 23.90 -1.32 43.17
CA ALA A 31 23.08 -2.38 42.60
C ALA A 31 21.58 -2.14 42.79
N PHE A 32 21.16 -1.67 43.98
CA PHE A 32 19.76 -1.29 44.22
C PHE A 32 19.30 -0.12 43.34
N ARG A 33 20.13 0.92 43.19
CA ARG A 33 19.81 2.07 42.32
C ARG A 33 19.74 1.67 40.85
N ASP A 34 20.64 0.79 40.43
CA ASP A 34 20.68 0.30 39.05
C ASP A 34 19.45 -0.57 38.77
N ALA A 35 19.11 -1.49 39.67
CA ALA A 35 17.88 -2.28 39.57
C ALA A 35 16.61 -1.41 39.58
N GLN A 36 16.58 -0.37 40.41
CA GLN A 36 15.46 0.57 40.44
C GLN A 36 15.32 1.33 39.11
N ARG A 37 16.44 1.77 38.52
CA ARG A 37 16.44 2.43 37.20
C ARG A 37 15.97 1.48 36.12
N SER A 38 16.53 0.27 36.06
CA SER A 38 16.10 -0.74 35.08
C SER A 38 14.61 -1.06 35.18
N ALA A 39 14.05 -1.14 36.39
CA ALA A 39 12.62 -1.37 36.58
C ALA A 39 11.75 -0.19 36.09
N ILE A 40 12.23 1.05 36.26
CA ILE A 40 11.57 2.25 35.72
C ILE A 40 11.61 2.22 34.19
N ASP A 41 12.78 1.99 33.60
CA ASP A 41 12.98 1.95 32.15
C ASP A 41 12.12 0.84 31.50
N GLU A 42 12.02 -0.33 32.13
CA GLU A 42 11.17 -1.43 31.68
C GLU A 42 9.68 -1.07 31.73
N TYR A 43 9.24 -0.42 32.81
CA TYR A 43 7.86 0.05 32.93
C TYR A 43 7.54 1.10 31.85
N GLU A 44 8.37 2.12 31.69
CA GLU A 44 8.19 3.16 30.67
C GLU A 44 8.14 2.57 29.26
N SER A 45 9.05 1.63 28.95
CA SER A 45 9.06 0.91 27.68
C SER A 45 7.76 0.13 27.43
N SER A 46 7.20 -0.49 28.47
CA SER A 46 5.93 -1.23 28.37
C SER A 46 4.74 -0.31 28.06
N ILE A 47 4.73 0.92 28.61
CA ILE A 47 3.69 1.93 28.35
C ILE A 47 3.80 2.44 26.91
N VAL A 48 5.01 2.68 26.40
CA VAL A 48 5.24 3.09 25.00
C VAL A 48 4.75 2.00 24.06
N GLN A 49 5.14 0.74 24.26
CA GLN A 49 4.67 -0.38 23.43
C GLN A 49 3.14 -0.53 23.46
N LYS A 50 2.51 -0.36 24.62
CA LYS A 50 1.05 -0.41 24.73
C LYS A 50 0.40 0.70 23.92
N THR A 51 0.94 1.91 23.98
CA THR A 51 0.44 3.07 23.25
C THR A 51 0.60 2.89 21.74
N GLU A 52 1.75 2.37 21.29
CA GLU A 52 1.98 2.02 19.88
C GLU A 52 0.96 0.99 19.39
N ASN A 53 0.74 -0.08 20.17
CA ASN A 53 -0.25 -1.10 19.83
C ASN A 53 -1.67 -0.53 19.76
N ASP A 54 -2.05 0.35 20.70
CA ASP A 54 -3.37 0.98 20.71
C ASP A 54 -3.57 1.88 19.47
N ILE A 55 -2.55 2.62 19.04
CA ILE A 55 -2.56 3.41 17.79
C ILE A 55 -2.70 2.50 16.57
N ASP A 56 -1.95 1.40 16.54
CA ASP A 56 -1.94 0.45 15.43
C ASP A 56 -3.30 -0.25 15.27
N VAL A 57 -3.95 -0.58 16.39
CA VAL A 57 -5.29 -1.15 16.44
C VAL A 57 -6.33 -0.14 15.96
N ASP A 58 -6.23 1.13 16.36
CA ASP A 58 -7.15 2.17 15.90
C ASP A 58 -7.02 2.40 14.39
N GLN A 59 -5.79 2.49 13.86
CA GLN A 59 -5.56 2.64 12.42
C GLN A 59 -6.12 1.44 11.63
N LYS A 60 -5.89 0.20 12.08
CA LYS A 60 -6.46 -1.01 11.48
C LYS A 60 -7.99 -0.99 11.53
N SER A 61 -8.57 -0.54 12.65
CA SER A 61 -10.02 -0.44 12.84
C SER A 61 -10.64 0.58 11.89
N VAL A 62 -9.99 1.74 11.73
CA VAL A 62 -10.38 2.77 10.75
C VAL A 62 -10.34 2.20 9.33
N TRP A 63 -9.27 1.49 8.94
CA TRP A 63 -9.20 0.87 7.62
C TRP A 63 -10.24 -0.22 7.41
N ILE A 64 -10.57 -1.01 8.43
CA ILE A 64 -11.65 -2.00 8.36
C ILE A 64 -13.00 -1.30 8.18
N ILE A 65 -13.28 -0.24 8.91
CA ILE A 65 -14.53 0.53 8.78
C ILE A 65 -14.60 1.20 7.40
N LEU A 66 -13.52 1.80 6.93
CA LEU A 66 -13.44 2.40 5.60
C LEU A 66 -13.61 1.35 4.49
N ASN A 67 -13.01 0.17 4.63
CA ASN A 67 -13.16 -0.91 3.66
C ASN A 67 -14.55 -1.56 3.71
N LYS A 68 -15.21 -1.60 4.87
CA LYS A 68 -16.63 -2.00 5.00
C LYS A 68 -17.56 -0.97 4.36
N ARG A 69 -17.24 0.33 4.47
CA ARG A 69 -18.01 1.43 3.86
C ARG A 69 -17.76 1.58 2.36
N LYS A 70 -16.58 1.18 1.87
CA LYS A 70 -16.35 0.87 0.45
C LYS A 70 -17.12 -0.40 0.11
N GLN A 71 -18.44 -0.30 0.01
CA GLN A 71 -19.19 -1.29 -0.77
C GLN A 71 -18.44 -1.47 -2.08
N LYS A 72 -18.16 -2.73 -2.44
CA LYS A 72 -17.67 -3.05 -3.78
C LYS A 72 -18.75 -2.55 -4.74
N SER A 73 -18.55 -1.35 -5.26
CA SER A 73 -19.27 -0.87 -6.43
C SER A 73 -18.88 -1.85 -7.52
N HIS A 74 -19.70 -2.87 -7.69
CA HIS A 74 -19.66 -3.76 -8.84
C HIS A 74 -20.02 -3.01 -10.14
N THR A 75 -20.31 -1.71 -10.03
CA THR A 75 -20.59 -0.76 -11.10
C THR A 75 -19.32 -0.14 -11.68
N CYS A 76 -18.47 -0.97 -12.30
CA CYS A 76 -17.40 -0.51 -13.18
C CYS A 76 -17.90 -0.43 -14.64
N THR A 77 -18.97 0.34 -14.87
CA THR A 77 -19.61 0.48 -16.19
C THR A 77 -19.94 1.93 -16.51
N ALA A 78 -19.32 2.87 -15.77
CA ALA A 78 -19.56 4.29 -15.93
C ALA A 78 -18.43 4.92 -16.75
N LEU A 79 -18.66 5.21 -18.04
CA LEU A 79 -17.71 5.94 -18.87
C LEU A 79 -18.01 7.44 -18.77
N LYS A 80 -16.98 8.27 -18.53
CA LYS A 80 -17.14 9.74 -18.55
C LYS A 80 -16.56 10.30 -19.85
N LYS A 81 -17.40 10.76 -20.78
CA LYS A 81 -17.01 11.44 -22.02
C LYS A 81 -17.55 12.87 -21.99
N ASP A 82 -16.69 13.86 -22.23
CA ASP A 82 -17.03 15.29 -22.28
C ASP A 82 -17.80 15.83 -21.06
N GLY A 83 -17.46 15.34 -19.87
CA GLY A 83 -18.12 15.75 -18.62
C GLY A 83 -19.38 14.96 -18.27
N THR A 84 -19.95 14.23 -19.23
CA THR A 84 -21.16 13.41 -19.06
C THR A 84 -20.78 11.98 -18.63
N LEU A 85 -21.46 11.46 -17.61
CA LEU A 85 -21.27 10.10 -17.11
C LEU A 85 -22.32 9.17 -17.73
N PHE A 86 -21.89 8.14 -18.43
CA PHE A 86 -22.74 7.13 -19.06
C PHE A 86 -22.73 5.86 -18.21
N THR A 87 -23.85 5.53 -17.56
CA THR A 87 -24.04 4.33 -16.71
C THR A 87 -25.07 3.38 -17.32
N ASP A 88 -24.79 2.08 -17.31
CA ASP A 88 -25.34 1.07 -18.26
C ASP A 88 -26.84 0.73 -18.17
N THR A 89 -27.48 0.64 -19.36
CA THR A 89 -28.52 -0.35 -19.76
C THR A 89 -28.90 -0.30 -21.26
N SER A 90 -28.37 0.61 -22.09
CA SER A 90 -28.71 0.68 -23.52
C SER A 90 -27.57 0.19 -24.42
N ASN A 91 -27.92 -0.28 -25.63
CA ASN A 91 -26.98 -0.65 -26.70
C ASN A 91 -25.99 0.47 -27.07
N ASP A 92 -26.22 1.69 -26.60
CA ASP A 92 -25.39 2.86 -26.87
C ASP A 92 -24.06 2.83 -26.10
N LEU A 93 -23.94 2.09 -24.99
CA LEU A 93 -22.67 2.05 -24.26
C LEU A 93 -21.55 1.45 -25.11
N MET A 94 -21.86 0.41 -25.89
CA MET A 94 -20.90 -0.22 -26.80
C MET A 94 -20.51 0.69 -27.96
N SER A 95 -21.45 1.46 -28.52
CA SER A 95 -21.13 2.43 -29.57
C SER A 95 -20.26 3.57 -29.01
N ILE A 96 -20.54 4.04 -27.78
CA ILE A 96 -19.70 5.05 -27.12
C ILE A 96 -18.30 4.50 -26.81
N TRP A 97 -18.16 3.24 -26.38
CA TRP A 97 -16.86 2.60 -26.20
C TRP A 97 -16.09 2.49 -27.52
N TYR A 98 -16.75 2.02 -28.57
CA TYR A 98 -16.16 1.95 -29.91
C TYR A 98 -15.65 3.32 -30.36
N ASP A 99 -16.50 4.34 -30.24
CA ASP A 99 -16.21 5.71 -30.62
C ASP A 99 -15.10 6.31 -29.75
N HIS A 100 -15.07 6.00 -28.44
CA HIS A 100 -14.00 6.42 -27.54
C HIS A 100 -12.65 5.82 -27.92
N PHE A 101 -12.57 4.50 -28.13
CA PHE A 101 -11.33 3.86 -28.53
C PHE A 101 -10.87 4.32 -29.91
N GLN A 102 -11.80 4.46 -30.87
CA GLN A 102 -11.47 5.00 -32.19
C GLN A 102 -10.87 6.41 -32.08
N ASN A 103 -11.38 7.23 -31.18
CA ASN A 103 -10.88 8.59 -30.92
C ASN A 103 -9.55 8.64 -30.15
N VAL A 104 -9.35 7.78 -29.15
CA VAL A 104 -8.07 7.70 -28.40
C VAL A 104 -6.91 7.33 -29.34
N PHE A 105 -7.19 6.55 -30.38
CA PHE A 105 -6.22 6.17 -31.39
C PHE A 105 -6.29 6.99 -32.68
N SER A 106 -7.17 8.00 -32.76
CA SER A 106 -7.21 8.93 -33.89
C SER A 106 -6.28 10.12 -33.66
N ARG A 107 -5.64 10.57 -34.73
CA ARG A 107 -4.67 11.68 -34.72
C ARG A 107 -5.26 13.01 -34.22
N SER A 108 -6.58 13.18 -34.26
CA SER A 108 -7.25 14.47 -34.06
C SER A 108 -7.60 14.83 -32.61
N VAL A 109 -7.29 14.00 -31.61
CA VAL A 109 -7.78 14.17 -30.22
C VAL A 109 -6.71 14.68 -29.25
N PHE A 110 -5.44 14.72 -29.67
CA PHE A 110 -4.36 15.23 -28.82
C PHE A 110 -4.24 16.75 -28.97
N SER A 111 -4.45 17.48 -27.87
CA SER A 111 -4.24 18.93 -27.79
C SER A 111 -2.76 19.34 -27.82
N GLU A 112 -1.85 18.38 -27.66
CA GLU A 112 -0.41 18.58 -27.61
C GLU A 112 0.27 17.81 -28.75
N PRO A 113 0.78 18.51 -29.79
CA PRO A 113 1.42 17.90 -30.96
C PRO A 113 2.62 17.01 -30.61
N ASP A 114 3.36 17.37 -29.56
CA ASP A 114 4.55 16.64 -29.13
C ASP A 114 4.19 15.29 -28.50
N ARG A 115 3.05 15.23 -27.79
CA ARG A 115 2.53 13.99 -27.21
C ARG A 115 2.02 13.05 -28.29
N GLU A 116 1.37 13.58 -29.33
CA GLU A 116 0.94 12.80 -30.49
C GLU A 116 2.16 12.20 -31.21
N THR A 117 3.17 13.02 -31.48
CA THR A 117 4.40 12.58 -32.15
C THR A 117 5.09 11.49 -31.33
N TYR A 118 5.23 11.70 -30.01
CA TYR A 118 5.84 10.71 -29.12
C TYR A 118 5.06 9.39 -29.06
N ILE A 119 3.73 9.42 -28.90
CA ILE A 119 2.92 8.20 -28.86
C ILE A 119 2.94 7.50 -30.22
N SER A 120 2.82 8.26 -31.32
CA SER A 120 2.84 7.73 -32.67
C SER A 120 4.19 7.07 -33.01
N ASP A 121 5.30 7.70 -32.62
CA ASP A 121 6.65 7.11 -32.77
C ASP A 121 6.78 5.83 -31.96
N ARG A 122 6.30 5.81 -30.70
CA ARG A 122 6.40 4.62 -29.86
C ARG A 122 5.53 3.46 -30.39
N VAL A 123 4.30 3.75 -30.84
CA VAL A 123 3.43 2.74 -31.45
C VAL A 123 4.01 2.25 -32.78
N SER A 124 4.56 3.15 -33.61
CA SER A 124 5.21 2.79 -34.87
C SER A 124 6.46 1.95 -34.64
N THR A 125 7.27 2.30 -33.64
CA THR A 125 8.43 1.51 -33.22
C THR A 125 8.01 0.12 -32.75
N ILE A 126 6.96 0.01 -31.94
CA ILE A 126 6.45 -1.30 -31.50
C ILE A 126 5.95 -2.12 -32.70
N ARG A 127 5.22 -1.50 -33.63
CA ARG A 127 4.76 -2.18 -34.87
C ARG A 127 5.93 -2.64 -35.73
N GLU A 128 6.97 -1.81 -35.86
CA GLU A 128 8.15 -2.14 -36.64
C GLU A 128 8.97 -3.25 -36.00
N ILE A 129 9.17 -3.21 -34.67
CA ILE A 129 9.76 -4.31 -33.88
C ILE A 129 8.95 -5.59 -34.08
N TYR A 130 7.62 -5.51 -34.03
CA TYR A 130 6.76 -6.67 -34.23
C TYR A 130 6.87 -7.23 -35.65
N ARG A 131 6.97 -6.35 -36.66
CA ARG A 131 7.13 -6.71 -38.08
C ARG A 131 8.51 -7.33 -38.37
N THR A 132 9.55 -6.86 -37.69
CA THR A 132 10.92 -7.40 -37.84
C THR A 132 11.13 -8.69 -37.04
N LEU A 133 10.41 -8.89 -35.95
CA LEU A 133 10.45 -10.13 -35.16
C LEU A 133 9.62 -11.27 -35.78
N ASN A 134 8.57 -10.94 -36.53
CA ASN A 134 7.70 -11.89 -37.20
C ASN A 134 7.81 -11.71 -38.72
N GLU A 135 8.85 -12.29 -39.34
CA GLU A 135 9.01 -12.27 -40.81
C GLU A 135 7.91 -13.06 -41.56
N GLU A 136 7.02 -13.77 -40.87
CA GLU A 136 5.82 -14.36 -41.47
C GLU A 136 4.59 -14.15 -40.57
N ASP A 137 3.48 -13.88 -41.26
CA ASP A 137 2.09 -13.79 -40.83
C ASP A 137 1.63 -12.53 -40.08
N ASP A 138 0.65 -11.88 -40.71
CA ASP A 138 -0.43 -11.13 -40.05
C ASP A 138 -0.89 -11.97 -38.85
N VAL A 139 -0.37 -11.68 -37.65
CA VAL A 139 -0.73 -12.39 -36.42
C VAL A 139 -2.19 -12.06 -36.14
N GLN A 140 -3.07 -12.82 -36.77
CA GLN A 140 -4.50 -12.75 -36.56
C GLN A 140 -4.75 -13.36 -35.20
N PHE A 141 -4.87 -12.50 -34.20
CA PHE A 141 -5.43 -12.91 -32.93
C PHE A 141 -6.81 -13.49 -33.19
N SER A 142 -6.98 -14.76 -32.86
CA SER A 142 -8.31 -15.35 -32.87
C SER A 142 -9.14 -14.67 -31.77
N TYR A 143 -10.45 -14.67 -31.95
CA TYR A 143 -11.36 -14.19 -30.92
C TYR A 143 -11.15 -14.93 -29.58
N SER A 144 -10.76 -16.22 -29.63
CA SER A 144 -10.37 -17.01 -28.45
C SER A 144 -9.14 -16.47 -27.74
N ASP A 145 -8.14 -15.97 -28.47
CA ASP A 145 -6.92 -15.41 -27.87
C ASP A 145 -7.24 -14.13 -27.10
N VAL A 146 -8.10 -13.29 -27.67
CA VAL A 146 -8.56 -12.06 -27.02
C VAL A 146 -9.32 -12.38 -25.75
N ILE A 147 -10.25 -13.35 -25.77
CA ILE A 147 -10.97 -13.79 -24.57
C ILE A 147 -9.99 -14.31 -23.52
N HIS A 148 -9.02 -15.14 -23.92
CA HIS A 148 -8.04 -15.71 -23.01
C HIS A 148 -7.20 -14.62 -22.33
N ILE A 149 -6.69 -13.66 -23.09
CA ILE A 149 -5.91 -12.53 -22.55
C ILE A 149 -6.78 -11.68 -21.60
N CYS A 150 -7.99 -11.32 -22.03
CA CYS A 150 -8.91 -10.52 -21.22
C CYS A 150 -9.23 -11.20 -19.89
N SER A 151 -9.46 -12.53 -19.88
CA SER A 151 -9.78 -13.27 -18.66
C SER A 151 -8.69 -13.17 -17.57
N HIS A 152 -7.42 -13.00 -17.96
CA HIS A 152 -6.27 -12.91 -17.06
C HIS A 152 -5.97 -11.50 -16.53
N LEU A 153 -6.68 -10.46 -16.98
CA LEU A 153 -6.47 -9.10 -16.45
C LEU A 153 -6.82 -9.04 -14.94
N LYS A 154 -6.12 -8.22 -14.15
CA LYS A 154 -6.33 -8.17 -12.68
C LYS A 154 -7.47 -7.22 -12.30
N ASN A 155 -8.47 -7.69 -11.57
CA ASN A 155 -9.54 -6.80 -11.10
C ASN A 155 -9.04 -5.82 -10.00
N ASN A 156 -9.74 -4.71 -9.83
CA ASN A 156 -9.55 -3.62 -8.87
C ASN A 156 -8.21 -2.90 -9.01
N LYS A 157 -7.67 -2.80 -10.23
CA LYS A 157 -6.50 -1.96 -10.51
C LYS A 157 -6.95 -0.53 -10.77
N ALA A 158 -6.15 0.42 -10.31
CA ALA A 158 -6.35 1.83 -10.64
C ALA A 158 -6.29 2.01 -12.16
N CYS A 159 -7.20 2.80 -12.71
CA CYS A 159 -7.20 3.14 -14.11
C CYS A 159 -5.98 4.00 -14.48
N GLY A 160 -5.56 3.93 -15.74
CA GLY A 160 -4.51 4.77 -16.28
C GLY A 160 -4.98 6.21 -16.52
N HIS A 161 -4.18 6.97 -17.28
CA HIS A 161 -4.55 8.34 -17.67
C HIS A 161 -5.84 8.39 -18.51
N ASP A 162 -6.16 7.31 -19.22
CA ASP A 162 -7.40 7.13 -20.00
C ASP A 162 -8.65 6.89 -19.13
N ARG A 163 -8.48 6.69 -17.82
CA ARG A 163 -9.54 6.32 -16.88
C ARG A 163 -10.24 4.99 -17.21
N ILE A 164 -9.58 4.11 -17.98
CA ILE A 164 -10.09 2.78 -18.32
C ILE A 164 -9.49 1.76 -17.35
N ALA A 165 -10.33 1.22 -16.46
CA ALA A 165 -9.99 0.03 -15.66
C ALA A 165 -10.13 -1.27 -16.46
N TYR A 166 -9.45 -2.34 -16.02
CA TYR A 166 -9.44 -3.65 -16.71
C TYR A 166 -10.82 -4.32 -16.76
N GLU A 167 -11.71 -4.01 -15.82
CA GLU A 167 -13.10 -4.45 -15.82
C GLU A 167 -13.86 -3.97 -17.06
N HIS A 168 -13.58 -2.76 -17.53
CA HIS A 168 -14.22 -2.24 -18.74
C HIS A 168 -13.83 -3.08 -19.97
N ILE A 169 -12.59 -3.54 -20.02
CA ILE A 169 -12.07 -4.40 -21.11
C ILE A 169 -12.65 -5.81 -20.98
N LYS A 170 -12.63 -6.38 -19.76
CA LYS A 170 -13.12 -7.74 -19.48
C LYS A 170 -14.60 -7.92 -19.76
N TYR A 171 -15.42 -6.94 -19.41
CA TYR A 171 -16.87 -7.09 -19.41
C TYR A 171 -17.57 -6.27 -20.48
N GLY A 172 -16.81 -5.52 -21.30
CA GLY A 172 -17.38 -4.66 -22.34
C GLY A 172 -18.42 -3.69 -21.78
N GLY A 173 -18.24 -3.24 -20.54
CA GLY A 173 -19.22 -2.38 -19.86
C GLY A 173 -20.49 -3.06 -19.35
N LYS A 174 -20.61 -4.39 -19.38
CA LYS A 174 -21.73 -5.11 -18.74
C LYS A 174 -21.46 -5.39 -17.26
N LEU A 175 -22.50 -5.24 -16.42
CA LEU A 175 -22.42 -5.65 -15.02
C LEU A 175 -22.40 -7.18 -14.91
N TYR A 176 -21.56 -7.70 -14.02
CA TYR A 176 -21.66 -9.08 -13.56
C TYR A 176 -23.04 -9.26 -12.89
N SER A 177 -23.89 -10.13 -13.45
CA SER A 177 -25.03 -10.70 -12.73
C SER A 177 -24.55 -11.81 -11.82
#